data_AF-A0A645ICQ8-F1
#
_entry.id   AF-A0A645ICQ8-F1
#
_cell.length_a   1.000
_cell.length_b   1.000
_cell.length_c   1.000
_cell.angle_alpha   90.00
_cell.angle_beta   90.00
_cell.angle_gamma   90.00
#
_symmetry.space_group_name_H-M   'P 1'
#
loop_
_entity.id
_entity.type
_entity.pdbx_description
1 polymer ?
#
loop_
_entity_poly.entity_id
_entity_poly.type
_entity_poly.pdbx_seq_one_letter_code
_entity_poly.pdbx_strand_id
1 'polypeptide(L)'
;MAVNNMNYKDIEALCKLVKETKNLKSISFNFHTPYEGTEHLSLTREQQLQAVYSIKSMIKGDYPVFNLYSALDYYLQNKWDRPCYQCIVSENKKRFVCGRCVEIEGLCEKCGYLFAVEFSLLCRGNVKVIFDMIKTYLKYV
;
A
#
# COMPACT_ATOMS: atom_id res chain seq x y z
N MET A 1 0.94 -8.41 -0.42
CA MET A 1 -0.04 -8.97 0.53
C MET A 1 -1.17 -7.97 0.76
N ALA A 2 -2.42 -8.44 0.81
CA ALA A 2 -3.54 -7.64 1.28
C ALA A 2 -3.68 -7.80 2.81
N VAL A 3 -3.50 -6.69 3.52
CA VAL A 3 -3.52 -6.61 4.98
C VAL A 3 -4.93 -6.25 5.43
N ASN A 4 -5.47 -7.01 6.38
CA ASN A 4 -6.81 -6.87 6.95
C ASN A 4 -6.78 -7.07 8.48
N ASN A 5 -7.93 -7.00 9.14
CA ASN A 5 -8.04 -7.17 10.60
C ASN A 5 -7.64 -8.56 11.12
N MET A 6 -7.54 -9.57 10.26
CA MET A 6 -7.16 -10.94 10.64
C MET A 6 -5.64 -11.14 10.60
N ASN A 7 -4.94 -10.48 9.67
CA ASN A 7 -3.54 -10.80 9.36
C ASN A 7 -2.54 -9.65 9.55
N TYR A 8 -2.97 -8.47 10.04
CA TYR A 8 -2.08 -7.33 10.21
C TYR A 8 -0.91 -7.56 11.16
N LYS A 9 -0.99 -8.56 12.04
CA LYS A 9 0.09 -8.96 12.94
C LYS A 9 1.16 -9.82 12.27
N ASP A 10 0.91 -10.33 11.06
CA ASP A 10 1.81 -11.26 10.37
C ASP A 10 2.86 -10.56 9.50
N ILE A 11 2.84 -9.22 9.44
CA ILE A 11 3.73 -8.41 8.58
C ILE A 11 5.20 -8.75 8.82
N GLU A 12 5.64 -8.83 10.06
CA GLU A 12 7.04 -9.13 10.40
C GLU A 12 7.42 -10.56 10.02
N ALA A 13 6.57 -11.55 10.37
CA ALA A 13 6.81 -12.95 10.02
C ALA A 13 6.90 -13.15 8.51
N LEU A 14 6.05 -12.46 7.74
CA LEU A 14 6.10 -12.51 6.28
C LEU A 14 7.34 -11.82 5.72
N CYS A 15 7.78 -10.71 6.29
CA CYS A 15 9.04 -10.06 5.87
C CYS A 15 10.25 -10.96 6.10
N LYS A 16 10.30 -11.70 7.22
CA LYS A 16 11.32 -12.72 7.49
C LYS A 16 11.28 -13.84 6.45
N LEU A 17 10.10 -14.39 6.19
CA LEU A 17 9.91 -15.44 5.18
C LEU A 17 10.41 -15.00 3.80
N VAL A 18 10.06 -13.78 3.36
CA VAL A 18 10.51 -13.24 2.07
C VAL A 18 12.03 -13.10 2.05
N LYS A 19 12.65 -12.63 3.14
CA LYS A 19 14.11 -12.48 3.25
C LYS A 19 14.85 -13.81 3.16
N GLU A 20 14.28 -14.88 3.72
CA GLU A 20 14.86 -16.22 3.76
C GLU A 20 14.57 -17.03 2.49
N THR A 21 13.61 -16.60 1.66
CA THR A 21 13.22 -17.31 0.44
C THR A 21 14.00 -16.81 -0.78
N LYS A 22 14.95 -17.63 -1.25
CA LYS A 22 15.88 -17.31 -2.36
C LYS A 22 15.25 -16.68 -3.61
N ASN A 23 14.04 -17.09 -3.98
CA ASN A 23 13.40 -16.66 -5.22
C ASN A 23 12.48 -15.44 -5.06
N LEU A 24 12.32 -14.91 -3.84
CA LEU A 24 11.52 -13.72 -3.58
C LEU A 24 12.44 -12.52 -3.36
N LYS A 25 12.33 -11.48 -4.21
CA LYS A 25 13.17 -10.28 -4.11
C LYS A 25 12.67 -9.29 -3.05
N SER A 26 11.36 -9.09 -3.01
CA SER A 26 10.70 -8.12 -2.14
C SER A 26 9.21 -8.37 -2.01
N ILE A 27 8.60 -7.77 -0.99
CA ILE A 27 7.15 -7.77 -0.78
C ILE A 27 6.59 -6.36 -0.69
N SER A 28 5.44 -6.13 -1.34
CA SER A 28 4.61 -4.96 -1.11
C SER A 28 3.34 -5.33 -0.35
N PHE A 29 2.86 -4.39 0.46
CA PHE A 29 1.62 -4.48 1.21
C PHE A 29 0.60 -3.51 0.60
N ASN A 30 -0.67 -3.91 0.65
CA ASN A 30 -1.84 -3.06 0.48
C ASN A 30 -2.77 -3.34 1.65
N PHE A 31 -3.58 -2.38 2.06
CA PHE A 31 -4.64 -2.58 3.03
C PHE A 31 -5.95 -2.97 2.37
N HIS A 32 -6.82 -3.59 3.14
CA HIS A 32 -8.16 -3.95 2.70
C HIS A 32 -8.97 -2.69 2.39
N THR A 33 -9.56 -2.65 1.19
CA THR A 33 -10.57 -1.66 0.82
C THR A 33 -11.93 -2.32 1.06
N PRO A 34 -12.83 -1.72 1.87
CA PRO A 34 -14.06 -2.37 2.29
C PRO A 34 -15.13 -2.32 1.19
N TYR A 35 -14.96 -3.14 0.15
CA TYR A 35 -15.99 -3.38 -0.83
C TYR A 35 -17.19 -4.09 -0.19
N GLU A 36 -18.36 -3.95 -0.81
CA GLU A 36 -19.61 -4.59 -0.38
C GLU A 36 -19.42 -6.09 -0.10
N GLY A 37 -19.85 -6.52 1.09
CA GLY A 37 -19.73 -7.91 1.55
C GLY A 37 -18.39 -8.28 2.18
N THR A 38 -17.41 -7.37 2.20
CA THR A 38 -16.06 -7.60 2.76
C THR A 38 -15.71 -6.63 3.90
N GLU A 39 -16.65 -5.83 4.37
CA GLU A 39 -16.45 -4.78 5.37
C GLU A 39 -15.94 -5.34 6.71
N HIS A 40 -16.32 -6.57 7.04
CA HIS A 40 -15.88 -7.30 8.22
C HIS A 40 -14.36 -7.54 8.27
N LEU A 41 -13.63 -7.37 7.17
CA LEU A 41 -12.17 -7.46 7.11
C LEU A 41 -11.46 -6.11 7.35
N SER A 42 -12.22 -5.02 7.54
CA SER A 42 -11.65 -3.68 7.71
C SER A 42 -10.78 -3.58 8.95
N LEU A 43 -9.61 -2.95 8.82
CA LEU A 43 -8.80 -2.59 9.98
C LEU A 43 -9.45 -1.42 10.73
N THR A 44 -9.39 -1.47 12.05
CA THR A 44 -9.62 -0.27 12.88
C THR A 44 -8.47 0.72 12.70
N ARG A 45 -8.66 1.99 13.10
CA ARG A 45 -7.60 2.99 13.06
C ARG A 45 -6.35 2.56 13.83
N GLU A 46 -6.54 1.94 14.99
CA GLU A 46 -5.43 1.41 15.80
C GLU A 46 -4.68 0.29 15.08
N GLN A 47 -5.40 -0.65 14.46
CA GLN A 47 -4.80 -1.73 13.70
C GLN A 47 -4.05 -1.20 12.45
N GLN A 48 -4.58 -0.18 11.78
CA GLN A 48 -3.87 0.50 10.68
C GLN A 48 -2.56 1.12 11.15
N LEU A 49 -2.57 1.80 12.31
CA LEU A 49 -1.37 2.37 12.89
C LEU A 49 -0.35 1.29 13.20
N GLN A 50 -0.75 0.23 13.92
CA GLN A 50 0.12 -0.90 14.25
C GLN A 50 0.73 -1.52 12.98
N ALA A 51 -0.08 -1.79 11.97
CA ALA A 51 0.37 -2.35 10.71
C ALA A 51 1.38 -1.44 9.98
N VAL A 52 1.09 -0.14 9.88
CA VAL A 52 2.01 0.83 9.26
C VAL A 52 3.32 0.92 10.05
N TYR A 53 3.26 0.94 11.38
CA TYR A 53 4.48 0.93 12.20
C TYR A 53 5.30 -0.34 11.98
N SER A 54 4.67 -1.52 11.89
CA SER A 54 5.36 -2.76 11.54
C SER A 54 6.04 -2.69 10.17
N ILE A 55 5.34 -2.23 9.13
CA ILE A 55 5.93 -2.07 7.78
C ILE A 55 7.13 -1.11 7.82
N LYS A 56 6.99 0.04 8.48
CA LYS A 56 8.07 1.04 8.63
C LYS A 56 9.26 0.49 9.39
N SER A 57 9.02 -0.31 10.44
CA SER A 57 10.06 -1.00 11.20
C SER A 57 10.83 -1.99 10.32
N MET A 58 10.12 -2.77 9.50
CA MET A 58 10.73 -3.72 8.58
C MET A 58 11.59 -3.03 7.51
N ILE A 59 11.11 -1.92 6.93
CA ILE A 59 11.92 -1.11 5.99
C ILE A 59 13.20 -0.59 6.67
N LYS A 60 13.10 -0.07 7.90
CA LYS A 60 14.27 0.42 8.65
C LYS A 60 15.24 -0.69 9.04
N GLY A 61 14.73 -1.89 9.31
CA GLY A 61 15.51 -3.09 9.64
C GLY A 61 16.11 -3.79 8.42
N ASP A 62 16.11 -3.15 7.25
CA ASP A 62 16.64 -3.69 5.99
C ASP A 62 15.99 -5.03 5.57
N TYR A 63 14.70 -5.21 5.89
CA TYR A 63 13.90 -6.29 5.33
C TYR A 63 13.44 -5.96 3.91
N PRO A 64 13.13 -6.98 3.08
CA PRO A 64 12.85 -6.79 1.67
C PRO A 64 11.44 -6.26 1.40
N VAL A 65 11.15 -5.04 1.86
CA VAL A 65 9.86 -4.36 1.70
C VAL A 65 9.93 -3.33 0.58
N PHE A 66 8.98 -3.42 -0.36
CA PHE A 66 8.94 -2.58 -1.57
C PHE A 66 8.12 -1.30 -1.41
N ASN A 67 7.28 -1.19 -0.37
CA ASN A 67 6.53 0.05 -0.11
C ASN A 67 7.45 1.23 0.19
N LEU A 68 6.99 2.44 -0.12
CA LEU A 68 7.76 3.67 0.12
C LEU A 68 7.54 4.18 1.55
N TYR A 69 8.63 4.30 2.31
CA TYR A 69 8.59 4.60 3.75
C TYR A 69 7.79 5.86 4.10
N SER A 70 8.02 6.96 3.36
CA SER A 70 7.36 8.24 3.60
C SER A 70 5.89 8.22 3.18
N ALA A 71 5.54 7.47 2.14
CA ALA A 71 4.16 7.38 1.63
C ALA A 71 3.20 6.78 2.68
N LEU A 72 3.70 5.94 3.57
CA LEU A 72 2.93 5.34 4.66
C LEU A 72 2.37 6.39 5.64
N ASP A 73 3.08 7.50 5.87
CA ASP A 73 2.58 8.59 6.71
C ASP A 73 1.44 9.35 6.02
N TYR A 74 1.54 9.59 4.71
CA TYR A 74 0.49 10.21 3.91
C TYR A 74 -0.76 9.32 3.84
N TYR A 75 -0.58 8.01 3.73
CA TYR A 75 -1.66 7.03 3.85
C TYR A 75 -2.36 7.16 5.20
N LEU A 76 -1.62 7.15 6.31
CA LEU A 76 -2.22 7.29 7.64
C LEU A 76 -2.97 8.61 7.82
N GLN A 77 -2.49 9.69 7.23
CA GLN A 77 -3.15 11.00 7.29
C GLN A 77 -4.30 11.13 6.29
N ASN A 78 -4.46 10.15 5.39
CA ASN A 78 -5.37 10.18 4.27
C ASN A 78 -5.19 11.42 3.36
N LYS A 79 -3.96 11.93 3.26
CA LYS A 79 -3.59 13.16 2.53
C LYS A 79 -2.87 12.84 1.23
N TRP A 80 -3.65 12.56 0.18
CA TRP A 80 -3.14 12.32 -1.17
C TRP A 80 -4.29 12.49 -2.18
N ASP A 81 -3.95 12.77 -3.44
CA ASP A 81 -4.95 13.06 -4.46
C ASP A 81 -5.53 11.80 -5.07
N ARG A 82 -6.84 11.81 -5.33
CA ARG A 82 -7.60 10.71 -5.90
C ARG A 82 -8.38 11.18 -7.14
N PRO A 83 -8.62 10.30 -8.13
CA PRO A 83 -7.98 9.00 -8.28
C PRO A 83 -6.50 9.11 -8.69
N CYS A 84 -5.74 8.03 -8.57
CA CYS A 84 -4.41 7.94 -9.19
C CYS A 84 -4.56 7.73 -10.70
N TYR A 85 -4.22 8.75 -11.50
CA TYR A 85 -4.40 8.74 -12.97
C TYR A 85 -3.36 7.89 -13.71
N GLN A 86 -2.31 7.43 -13.02
CA GLN A 86 -1.24 6.60 -13.60
C GLN A 86 -1.60 5.11 -13.68
N CYS A 87 -2.78 4.72 -13.20
CA CYS A 87 -3.25 3.34 -13.19
C CYS A 87 -4.57 3.22 -13.93
N ILE A 88 -4.70 2.16 -14.74
CA ILE A 88 -5.96 1.77 -15.39
C ILE A 88 -6.20 0.29 -15.09
N VAL A 89 -7.36 -0.01 -14.51
CA VAL A 89 -7.84 -1.39 -14.34
C VAL A 89 -8.86 -1.67 -15.44
N SER A 90 -8.71 -2.80 -16.13
CA SER A 90 -9.64 -3.26 -17.17
C SER A 90 -10.27 -4.58 -16.74
N GLU A 91 -11.58 -4.60 -16.56
CA GLU A 91 -12.34 -5.77 -16.12
C GLU A 91 -13.72 -5.76 -16.81
N ASN A 92 -14.22 -6.92 -17.25
CA ASN A 92 -15.56 -7.06 -17.83
C ASN A 92 -15.90 -6.04 -18.94
N LYS A 93 -14.95 -5.80 -19.86
CA LYS A 93 -15.04 -4.79 -20.94
C LYS A 93 -15.20 -3.34 -20.44
N LYS A 94 -15.01 -3.09 -19.16
CA LYS A 94 -15.03 -1.77 -18.53
C LYS A 94 -13.62 -1.37 -18.12
N ARG A 95 -13.34 -0.06 -18.14
CA ARG A 95 -12.07 0.53 -17.70
C ARG A 95 -12.33 1.47 -16.54
N PHE A 96 -11.47 1.40 -15.54
CA PHE A 96 -11.50 2.23 -14.34
C PHE A 96 -10.17 2.99 -14.26
N VAL A 97 -10.23 4.30 -14.06
CA VAL A 97 -9.05 5.09 -13.68
C VAL A 97 -8.73 4.74 -12.22
N CYS A 98 -7.50 4.35 -11.91
CA CYS A 98 -7.13 3.73 -10.64
C CYS A 98 -7.82 2.36 -10.42
N GLY A 99 -8.53 2.19 -9.30
CA GLY A 99 -9.20 0.95 -8.92
C GLY A 99 -10.73 1.06 -9.02
N ARG A 100 -11.44 -0.06 -8.82
CA ARG A 100 -12.91 -0.11 -8.87
C ARG A 100 -13.61 0.85 -7.90
N CYS A 101 -12.93 1.19 -6.81
CA CYS A 101 -13.44 2.12 -5.80
C CYS A 101 -13.79 3.52 -6.32
N VAL A 102 -13.30 3.94 -7.50
CA VAL A 102 -13.61 5.26 -8.07
C VAL A 102 -15.07 5.43 -8.48
N GLU A 103 -15.79 4.34 -8.70
CA GLU A 103 -17.21 4.38 -9.07
C GLU A 103 -18.15 4.19 -7.88
N ILE A 104 -17.61 3.94 -6.70
CA ILE A 104 -18.38 3.72 -5.48
C ILE A 104 -18.20 4.95 -4.59
N GLU A 105 -19.29 5.67 -4.35
CA GLU A 105 -19.28 6.92 -3.58
C GLU A 105 -18.63 6.72 -2.20
N GLY A 106 -17.66 7.58 -1.88
CA GLY A 106 -16.93 7.57 -0.61
C GLY A 106 -15.93 6.43 -0.42
N LEU A 107 -15.88 5.41 -1.29
CA LEU A 107 -14.98 4.26 -1.08
C LEU A 107 -13.51 4.60 -1.31
N CYS A 108 -13.21 5.57 -2.18
CA CYS A 108 -11.85 6.09 -2.37
C CYS A 108 -11.23 6.65 -1.07
N GLU A 109 -12.02 7.18 -0.14
CA GLU A 109 -11.53 7.66 1.16
C GLU A 109 -11.09 6.52 2.09
N LYS A 110 -11.52 5.29 1.81
CA LYS A 110 -11.15 4.06 2.52
C LYS A 110 -10.22 3.18 1.68
N CYS A 111 -9.61 3.73 0.63
CA CYS A 111 -8.75 2.99 -0.28
C CYS A 111 -7.50 2.48 0.45
N GLY A 112 -7.29 1.16 0.42
CA GLY A 112 -6.13 0.52 1.01
C GLY A 112 -4.98 0.25 0.03
N TYR A 113 -5.12 0.60 -1.26
CA TYR A 113 -4.05 0.40 -2.23
C TYR A 113 -2.90 1.40 -2.01
N LEU A 114 -1.82 0.94 -1.38
CA LEU A 114 -0.66 1.78 -1.08
C LEU A 114 0.05 2.24 -2.36
N PHE A 115 0.06 1.45 -3.42
CA PHE A 115 0.63 1.89 -4.70
C PHE A 115 -0.09 3.15 -5.23
N ALA A 116 -1.42 3.26 -5.05
CA ALA A 116 -2.17 4.44 -5.51
C ALA A 116 -1.75 5.70 -4.76
N VAL A 117 -1.48 5.58 -3.45
CA VAL A 117 -0.93 6.65 -2.61
C VAL A 117 0.48 7.02 -3.09
N GLU A 118 1.34 6.03 -3.27
CA GLU A 118 2.74 6.20 -3.69
C GLU A 118 2.82 6.92 -5.03
N PHE A 119 2.12 6.45 -6.07
CA PHE A 119 2.13 7.06 -7.40
C PHE A 119 1.48 8.44 -7.42
N SER A 120 0.39 8.65 -6.68
CA SER A 120 -0.23 9.98 -6.55
C SER A 120 0.77 11.01 -6.01
N LEU A 121 1.49 10.66 -4.95
CA LEU A 121 2.51 11.53 -4.35
C LEU A 121 3.71 11.74 -5.26
N LEU A 122 4.19 10.68 -5.92
CA LEU A 122 5.30 10.74 -6.88
C LEU A 122 4.99 11.72 -8.02
N CYS A 123 3.83 11.56 -8.66
CA CYS A 123 3.43 12.38 -9.81
C CYS A 123 3.06 13.82 -9.42
N ARG A 124 2.82 14.09 -8.14
CA ARG A 124 2.71 15.45 -7.59
C ARG A 124 4.04 16.08 -7.20
N GLY A 125 5.16 15.39 -7.40
CA GLY A 125 6.48 15.94 -7.11
C GLY A 125 6.87 15.88 -5.63
N ASN A 126 6.30 14.96 -4.84
CA ASN A 126 6.67 14.83 -3.45
C ASN A 126 8.12 14.32 -3.31
N VAL A 127 9.02 15.24 -2.98
CA VAL A 127 10.47 14.99 -2.95
C VAL A 127 10.84 13.82 -2.03
N LYS A 128 10.23 13.69 -0.85
CA LYS A 128 10.54 12.59 0.08
C LYS A 128 10.18 11.24 -0.52
N VAL A 129 8.99 11.14 -1.13
CA VAL A 129 8.52 9.90 -1.77
C VAL A 129 9.35 9.58 -3.03
N ILE A 130 9.80 10.59 -3.78
CA ILE A 130 10.70 10.40 -4.93
C ILE A 130 12.04 9.79 -4.48
N PHE A 131 12.64 10.31 -3.41
CA PHE A 131 13.88 9.74 -2.87
C PHE A 131 13.68 8.30 -2.38
N ASP A 132 12.58 8.01 -1.69
CA ASP A 132 12.24 6.65 -1.27
C ASP A 132 12.09 5.72 -2.49
N MET A 133 11.42 6.18 -3.55
CA MET A 133 11.26 5.41 -4.79
C MET A 133 12.61 5.10 -5.42
N ILE A 134 13.48 6.09 -5.63
CA ILE A 134 14.81 5.88 -6.21
C ILE A 134 15.59 4.85 -5.39
N LYS A 135 15.61 5.00 -4.06
CA LYS A 135 16.30 4.09 -3.15
C LYS A 135 15.75 2.66 -3.22
N THR A 136 14.43 2.51 -3.20
CA THR A 136 13.77 1.20 -3.17
C THR A 136 13.82 0.50 -4.54
N TYR A 137 13.54 1.24 -5.62
CA TYR A 137 13.49 0.66 -6.97
C TYR A 137 14.89 0.23 -7.42
N LEU A 138 15.93 1.05 -7.23
CA LEU A 138 17.31 0.65 -7.55
C LEU A 138 17.80 -0.57 -6.75
N LYS A 139 17.17 -0.88 -5.61
CA LYS A 139 17.51 -2.05 -4.81
C LYS A 139 16.88 -3.35 -5.33
N TYR A 140 15.69 -3.28 -5.92
CA TYR A 140 14.88 -4.47 -6.22
C TYR A 140 14.52 -4.67 -7.70
N VAL A 141 14.59 -3.61 -8.52
CA VAL A 141 14.30 -3.59 -9.96
C VAL A 141 15.60 -3.43 -10.72
#